data_AF-A0A954IGD5-F1
#
_entry.id   AF-A0A954IGD5-F1
#
_cell.length_a   1.000
_cell.length_b   1.000
_cell.length_c   1.000
_cell.angle_alpha   90.00
_cell.angle_beta   90.00
_cell.angle_gamma   90.00
#
_symmetry.space_group_name_H-M   'P 1'
#
loop_
_entity.id
_entity.type
_entity.pdbx_description
1 polymer ?
#
loop_
_entity_poly.entity_id
_entity_poly.type
_entity_poly.pdbx_seq_one_letter_code
_entity_poly.pdbx_strand_id
1 'polypeptide(L)'
;MSSTAGVFFIRAALTAFVVLFTTAMSGRVTANEPVSVVQSLEFRSAVTPPVYVVPPALKQHESLFRAGLQTLPEAFLVAGALSIGSRDLRLTEEQSASLTPLMTDVYNRIIADPAFRGVPSALPWCFDSRKHDAGHYFLYHPAAIPEKPRCIVFLHGYGGNFQFYTWVLKEEFPDAVILAPSWGVSWATGSPIYLQNMMQDAEMRIGRKLPKPWLMAISGGGNNGFRLYNHQPENYEGYVCLAAAPDQVVARQLRPQLQILMLNGSTDRMIPAAIARRQAALAQQRVPSLRFTEIPGDHFFLLSQREPTFGAIRQFMNGSP
;
A
#
# COMPACT_ATOMS: atom_id res chain seq x y z
N MET A 1 -68.19 -0.76 -15.15
CA MET A 1 -67.09 -0.52 -16.11
C MET A 1 -65.91 0.02 -15.30
N SER A 2 -65.18 -0.83 -14.57
CA SER A 2 -63.94 -1.51 -14.99
C SER A 2 -62.95 -0.54 -15.65
N SER A 3 -61.84 -0.20 -15.00
CA SER A 3 -60.67 -1.08 -15.03
C SER A 3 -59.75 -0.85 -13.82
N THR A 4 -59.82 -1.79 -12.88
CA THR A 4 -58.84 -2.09 -11.83
C THR A 4 -57.87 -3.14 -12.36
N ALA A 5 -56.88 -2.73 -13.15
CA ALA A 5 -55.82 -3.62 -13.65
C ALA A 5 -54.50 -2.84 -13.76
N GLY A 6 -53.77 -2.76 -12.65
CA GLY A 6 -52.46 -2.09 -12.62
C GLY A 6 -51.72 -2.16 -11.27
N VAL A 7 -52.36 -2.68 -10.22
CA VAL A 7 -51.77 -2.81 -8.87
C VAL A 7 -51.54 -4.28 -8.47
N PHE A 8 -51.79 -5.24 -9.37
CA PHE A 8 -51.68 -6.67 -9.08
C PHE A 8 -50.41 -7.37 -9.58
N PHE A 9 -49.49 -6.67 -10.27
CA PHE A 9 -48.26 -7.29 -10.80
C PHE A 9 -46.99 -7.11 -9.95
N ILE A 10 -47.06 -6.35 -8.84
CA ILE A 10 -45.89 -6.09 -7.96
C ILE A 10 -45.91 -6.91 -6.66
N ARG A 11 -46.99 -7.67 -6.38
CA ARG A 11 -47.08 -8.53 -5.19
C ARG A 11 -46.81 -10.03 -5.42
N ALA A 12 -46.70 -10.49 -6.66
CA ALA A 12 -46.35 -11.87 -6.98
C ALA A 12 -44.83 -12.12 -7.15
N ALA A 13 -44.04 -11.07 -7.40
CA ALA A 13 -42.58 -11.17 -7.55
C ALA A 13 -41.81 -11.16 -6.22
N LEU A 14 -42.41 -10.70 -5.12
CA LEU A 14 -41.75 -10.62 -3.81
C LEU A 14 -41.87 -11.89 -2.97
N THR A 15 -42.86 -12.75 -3.26
CA THR A 15 -43.09 -13.98 -2.49
C THR A 15 -42.36 -15.20 -3.07
N ALA A 16 -42.02 -15.16 -4.37
CA ALA A 16 -41.18 -16.18 -5.02
C ALA A 16 -39.68 -16.02 -4.71
N PHE A 17 -39.25 -14.85 -4.22
CA PHE A 17 -37.84 -14.60 -3.85
C PHE A 17 -37.51 -15.08 -2.42
N VAL A 18 -38.52 -15.24 -1.56
CA VAL A 18 -38.33 -15.59 -0.14
C VAL A 18 -38.40 -17.10 0.11
N VAL A 19 -38.99 -17.90 -0.80
CA VAL A 19 -39.16 -19.35 -0.60
C VAL A 19 -38.09 -20.20 -1.33
N LEU A 20 -37.36 -19.61 -2.28
CA LEU A 20 -36.26 -20.28 -3.00
C LEU A 20 -34.88 -20.17 -2.31
N PHE A 21 -34.80 -19.49 -1.16
CA PHE A 21 -33.55 -19.33 -0.41
C PHE A 21 -33.47 -20.14 0.90
N THR A 22 -34.51 -20.93 1.22
CA THR A 22 -34.60 -21.70 2.47
C THR A 22 -34.31 -23.19 2.34
N THR A 23 -33.97 -23.71 1.15
CA THR A 23 -33.88 -25.17 0.92
C THR A 23 -32.67 -25.65 0.13
N ALA A 24 -31.52 -24.96 0.21
CA ALA A 24 -30.27 -25.50 -0.37
C ALA A 24 -28.98 -24.93 0.24
N MET A 25 -28.78 -24.96 1.57
CA MET A 25 -27.44 -24.76 2.15
C MET A 25 -27.25 -25.61 3.42
N SER A 26 -27.57 -26.91 3.35
CA SER A 26 -26.92 -27.92 4.20
C SER A 26 -25.65 -28.41 3.51
N GLY A 27 -24.82 -27.46 3.07
CA GLY A 27 -23.48 -27.75 2.60
C GLY A 27 -22.67 -28.22 3.80
N ARG A 28 -22.13 -29.44 3.73
CA ARG A 28 -21.13 -29.91 4.69
C ARG A 28 -20.07 -28.82 4.83
N VAL A 29 -19.90 -28.30 6.05
CA VAL A 29 -18.74 -27.47 6.41
C VAL A 29 -17.52 -28.38 6.29
N THR A 30 -16.94 -28.46 5.10
CA THR A 30 -15.60 -28.98 4.93
C THR A 30 -14.69 -28.14 5.80
N ALA A 31 -13.83 -28.76 6.61
CA ALA A 31 -12.86 -28.05 7.42
C ALA A 31 -12.20 -26.96 6.56
N ASN A 32 -12.42 -25.70 6.92
CA ASN A 32 -11.92 -24.56 6.16
C ASN A 32 -10.42 -24.75 6.02
N GLU A 33 -9.95 -25.00 4.79
CA GLU A 33 -8.53 -24.94 4.52
C GLU A 33 -8.03 -23.59 5.04
N PRO A 34 -6.89 -23.56 5.73
CA PRO A 34 -6.36 -22.30 6.23
C PRO A 34 -6.13 -21.41 5.00
N VAL A 35 -6.88 -20.30 4.92
CA VAL A 35 -6.78 -19.31 3.85
C VAL A 35 -5.80 -18.23 4.30
N SER A 36 -4.95 -17.74 3.40
CA SER A 36 -4.15 -16.53 3.68
C SER A 36 -5.07 -15.35 3.98
N VAL A 37 -4.71 -14.50 4.93
CA VAL A 37 -5.59 -13.41 5.38
C VAL A 37 -4.88 -12.07 5.21
N VAL A 38 -5.60 -11.09 4.66
CA VAL A 38 -5.27 -9.67 4.80
C VAL A 38 -6.22 -9.05 5.81
N GLN A 39 -5.69 -8.27 6.74
CA GLN A 39 -6.46 -7.58 7.77
C GLN A 39 -6.12 -6.09 7.75
N SER A 40 -7.13 -5.25 7.93
CA SER A 40 -6.99 -3.82 8.25
C SER A 40 -7.11 -3.68 9.76
N LEU A 41 -6.05 -3.22 10.41
CA LEU A 41 -5.91 -3.30 11.85
C LEU A 41 -5.54 -1.96 12.43
N GLU A 42 -6.16 -1.65 13.57
CA GLU A 42 -5.73 -0.58 14.46
C GLU A 42 -4.88 -1.13 15.60
N PHE A 43 -3.92 -0.32 16.06
CA PHE A 43 -3.03 -0.67 17.15
C PHE A 43 -2.73 0.53 18.03
N ARG A 44 -2.35 0.28 19.28
CA ARG A 44 -1.96 1.34 20.20
C ARG A 44 -0.60 1.91 19.80
N SER A 45 -0.52 3.22 19.60
CA SER A 45 0.77 3.89 19.37
C SER A 45 1.02 5.02 20.37
N ALA A 46 2.28 5.19 20.75
CA ALA A 46 2.72 6.32 21.56
C ALA A 46 2.85 7.62 20.73
N VAL A 47 2.81 7.53 19.41
CA VAL A 47 2.93 8.66 18.49
C VAL A 47 1.75 8.67 17.53
N THR A 48 1.24 9.86 17.26
CA THR A 48 0.09 10.03 16.38
C THR A 48 0.54 10.50 15.00
N PRO A 49 0.05 9.86 13.93
CA PRO A 49 0.23 10.34 12.56
C PRO A 49 -0.27 11.77 12.37
N PRO A 50 0.23 12.50 11.37
CA PRO A 50 -0.28 13.82 11.02
C PRO A 50 -1.72 13.72 10.50
N VAL A 51 -2.53 14.72 10.85
CA VAL A 51 -3.88 14.87 10.30
C VAL A 51 -3.83 15.45 8.90
N TYR A 52 -4.79 15.07 8.06
CA TYR A 52 -4.93 15.67 6.74
C TYR A 52 -5.68 16.99 6.81
N VAL A 53 -5.05 18.04 6.28
CA VAL A 53 -5.67 19.36 6.11
C VAL A 53 -6.02 19.53 4.65
N VAL A 54 -7.32 19.62 4.35
CA VAL A 54 -7.81 19.87 2.99
C VAL A 54 -7.26 21.23 2.52
N PRO A 55 -6.58 21.28 1.36
CA PRO A 55 -6.08 22.53 0.81
C PRO A 55 -7.20 23.58 0.66
N PRO A 56 -6.93 24.88 0.89
CA PRO A 56 -7.96 25.93 0.78
C PRO A 56 -8.73 25.91 -0.55
N ALA A 57 -8.03 25.63 -1.65
CA ALA A 57 -8.63 25.53 -2.99
C ALA A 57 -9.68 24.40 -3.12
N LEU A 58 -9.61 23.37 -2.28
CA LEU A 58 -10.53 22.22 -2.29
C LEU A 58 -11.55 22.26 -1.15
N LYS A 59 -11.51 23.28 -0.28
CA LYS A 59 -12.32 23.34 0.93
C LYS A 59 -13.82 23.29 0.65
N GLN A 60 -14.27 23.92 -0.44
CA GLN A 60 -15.67 23.90 -0.87
C GLN A 60 -16.18 22.51 -1.26
N HIS A 61 -15.28 21.56 -1.56
CA HIS A 61 -15.60 20.18 -1.93
C HIS A 61 -15.31 19.19 -0.79
N GLU A 62 -14.90 19.65 0.39
CA GLU A 62 -14.46 18.78 1.49
C GLU A 62 -15.54 17.79 1.92
N SER A 63 -16.79 18.24 2.07
CA SER A 63 -17.89 17.36 2.49
C SER A 63 -18.12 16.23 1.50
N LEU A 64 -18.11 16.54 0.20
CA LEU A 64 -18.24 15.56 -0.87
C LEU A 64 -17.05 14.59 -0.90
N PHE A 65 -15.83 15.12 -0.77
CA PHE A 65 -14.61 14.30 -0.70
C PHE A 65 -14.66 13.32 0.48
N ARG A 66 -15.03 13.80 1.67
CA ARG A 66 -15.16 12.97 2.88
C ARG A 66 -16.27 11.93 2.76
N ALA A 67 -17.42 12.30 2.20
CA ALA A 67 -18.49 11.34 1.93
C ALA A 67 -18.00 10.24 0.97
N GLY A 68 -17.33 10.63 -0.12
CA GLY A 68 -16.75 9.70 -1.08
C GLY A 68 -15.80 8.70 -0.44
N LEU A 69 -14.86 9.18 0.40
CA LEU A 69 -13.94 8.31 1.14
C LEU A 69 -14.67 7.25 1.97
N GLN A 70 -15.76 7.63 2.65
CA GLN A 70 -16.49 6.74 3.56
C GLN A 70 -17.42 5.75 2.85
N THR A 71 -17.91 6.08 1.65
CA THR A 71 -18.98 5.30 1.00
C THR A 71 -18.55 4.59 -0.27
N LEU A 72 -17.51 5.07 -0.97
CA LEU A 72 -17.10 4.51 -2.25
C LEU A 72 -16.02 3.43 -2.04
N PRO A 73 -16.07 2.32 -2.81
CA PRO A 73 -14.96 1.38 -2.85
C PRO A 73 -13.67 2.06 -3.32
N GLU A 74 -12.51 1.61 -2.83
CA GLU A 74 -11.21 2.21 -3.14
C GLU A 74 -10.92 2.29 -4.65
N ALA A 75 -11.36 1.28 -5.41
CA ALA A 75 -11.24 1.25 -6.87
C ALA A 75 -11.88 2.49 -7.54
N PHE A 76 -13.04 2.95 -7.06
CA PHE A 76 -13.71 4.13 -7.60
C PHE A 76 -12.99 5.42 -7.19
N LEU A 77 -12.46 5.49 -5.97
CA LEU A 77 -11.66 6.62 -5.51
C LEU A 77 -10.39 6.79 -6.36
N VAL A 78 -9.69 5.68 -6.64
CA VAL A 78 -8.51 5.67 -7.51
C VAL A 78 -8.87 6.05 -8.94
N ALA A 79 -9.91 5.46 -9.51
CA ALA A 79 -10.34 5.79 -10.87
C ALA A 79 -10.72 7.28 -11.00
N GLY A 80 -11.40 7.84 -10.00
CA GLY A 80 -11.71 9.26 -9.93
C GLY A 80 -10.46 10.14 -9.82
N ALA A 81 -9.49 9.75 -8.98
CA ALA A 81 -8.22 10.45 -8.83
C ALA A 81 -7.40 10.47 -10.14
N LEU A 82 -7.37 9.36 -10.89
CA LEU A 82 -6.71 9.29 -12.20
C LEU A 82 -7.44 10.10 -13.28
N SER A 83 -8.77 10.16 -13.22
CA SER A 83 -9.58 10.82 -14.26
C SER A 83 -9.64 12.34 -14.06
N ILE A 84 -9.84 12.80 -12.82
CA ILE A 84 -10.11 14.20 -12.48
C ILE A 84 -8.91 14.85 -11.80
N GLY A 85 -8.20 14.09 -10.96
CA GLY A 85 -7.06 14.55 -10.15
C GLY A 85 -5.71 14.45 -10.84
N SER A 86 -5.64 14.08 -12.12
CA SER A 86 -4.38 13.89 -12.85
C SER A 86 -3.47 15.12 -12.76
N ARG A 87 -4.01 16.33 -12.83
CA ARG A 87 -3.23 17.57 -12.68
C ARG A 87 -2.62 17.73 -11.30
N ASP A 88 -3.38 17.45 -10.24
CA ASP A 88 -2.90 17.54 -8.85
C ASP A 88 -1.87 16.45 -8.53
N LEU A 89 -2.00 15.29 -9.19
CA LEU A 89 -1.03 14.21 -9.16
C LEU A 89 0.14 14.41 -10.13
N ARG A 90 0.19 15.54 -10.85
CA ARG A 90 1.22 15.87 -11.87
C ARG A 90 1.35 14.80 -12.97
N LEU A 91 0.26 14.13 -13.29
CA LEU A 91 0.15 13.17 -14.39
C LEU A 91 -0.20 13.90 -15.67
N THR A 92 0.41 13.47 -16.78
CA THR A 92 -0.10 13.82 -18.10
C THR A 92 -1.37 13.04 -18.42
N GLU A 93 -2.10 13.48 -19.45
CA GLU A 93 -3.24 12.72 -19.98
C GLU A 93 -2.81 11.33 -20.46
N GLU A 94 -1.67 11.23 -21.14
CA GLU A 94 -1.07 9.96 -21.58
C GLU A 94 -0.76 9.02 -20.41
N GLN A 95 -0.17 9.54 -19.32
CA GLN A 95 0.08 8.74 -18.11
C GLN A 95 -1.22 8.29 -17.46
N SER A 96 -2.22 9.17 -17.39
CA SER A 96 -3.52 8.82 -16.81
C SER A 96 -4.23 7.75 -17.64
N ALA A 97 -4.17 7.86 -18.97
CA ALA A 97 -4.72 6.90 -19.91
C ALA A 97 -4.02 5.53 -19.83
N SER A 98 -2.70 5.50 -19.63
CA SER A 98 -1.96 4.24 -19.48
C SER A 98 -2.13 3.59 -18.11
N LEU A 99 -2.27 4.38 -17.04
CA LEU A 99 -2.44 3.88 -15.67
C LEU A 99 -3.84 3.38 -15.36
N THR A 100 -4.87 3.99 -15.94
CA THR A 100 -6.27 3.62 -15.70
C THR A 100 -6.55 2.13 -15.94
N PRO A 101 -6.19 1.52 -17.08
CA PRO A 101 -6.42 0.09 -17.28
C PRO A 101 -5.60 -0.79 -16.33
N LEU A 102 -4.36 -0.39 -16.00
CA LEU A 102 -3.52 -1.13 -15.06
C LEU A 102 -4.14 -1.16 -13.65
N MET A 103 -4.58 -0.01 -13.15
CA MET A 103 -5.24 0.07 -11.85
C MET A 103 -6.59 -0.65 -11.84
N THR A 104 -7.35 -0.56 -12.93
CA THR A 104 -8.61 -1.29 -13.06
C THR A 104 -8.38 -2.81 -12.99
N ASP A 105 -7.39 -3.35 -13.71
CA ASP A 105 -7.03 -4.76 -13.62
C ASP A 105 -6.63 -5.16 -12.19
N VAL A 106 -5.78 -4.36 -11.54
CA VAL A 106 -5.34 -4.62 -10.16
C VAL A 106 -6.51 -4.65 -9.19
N TYR A 107 -7.42 -3.68 -9.21
CA TYR A 107 -8.56 -3.68 -8.30
C TYR A 107 -9.58 -4.78 -8.61
N ASN A 108 -9.77 -5.15 -9.88
CA ASN A 108 -10.58 -6.31 -10.23
C ASN A 108 -10.02 -7.60 -9.61
N ARG A 109 -8.69 -7.74 -9.60
CA ARG A 109 -8.02 -8.87 -8.94
C ARG A 109 -8.12 -8.81 -7.42
N ILE A 110 -8.00 -7.63 -6.82
CA ILE A 110 -8.22 -7.44 -5.36
C ILE A 110 -9.65 -7.86 -4.97
N ILE A 111 -10.66 -7.47 -5.75
CA ILE A 111 -12.06 -7.85 -5.51
C ILE A 111 -12.25 -9.37 -5.60
N ALA A 112 -11.54 -10.02 -6.53
CA ALA A 112 -11.61 -11.47 -6.71
C ALA A 112 -10.77 -12.27 -5.69
N ASP A 113 -9.82 -11.63 -5.00
CA ASP A 113 -8.89 -12.26 -4.06
C ASP A 113 -9.58 -12.58 -2.72
N PRO A 114 -9.72 -13.87 -2.34
CA PRO A 114 -10.33 -14.24 -1.07
C PRO A 114 -9.64 -13.63 0.15
N ALA A 115 -8.33 -13.37 0.09
CA ALA A 115 -7.56 -12.80 1.21
C ALA A 115 -7.96 -11.34 1.49
N PHE A 116 -8.48 -10.63 0.49
CA PHE A 116 -8.93 -9.23 0.60
C PHE A 116 -10.44 -9.08 0.85
N ARG A 117 -11.18 -10.19 0.99
CA ARG A 117 -12.62 -10.15 1.19
C ARG A 117 -12.98 -9.37 2.46
N GLY A 118 -13.70 -8.26 2.29
CA GLY A 118 -14.15 -7.43 3.40
C GLY A 118 -13.05 -6.58 4.04
N VAL A 119 -11.85 -6.52 3.45
CA VAL A 119 -10.81 -5.60 3.92
C VAL A 119 -11.22 -4.17 3.53
N PRO A 120 -11.38 -3.25 4.50
CA PRO A 120 -11.71 -1.87 4.20
C PRO A 120 -10.50 -1.11 3.62
N SER A 121 -10.77 0.00 2.95
CA SER A 121 -9.74 0.95 2.52
C SER A 121 -9.12 1.66 3.74
N ALA A 122 -7.82 1.97 3.66
CA ALA A 122 -7.17 2.82 4.66
C ALA A 122 -7.32 4.32 4.35
N LEU A 123 -7.84 4.69 3.17
CA LEU A 123 -7.91 6.08 2.74
C LEU A 123 -8.78 6.96 3.66
N PRO A 124 -9.93 6.51 4.20
CA PRO A 124 -10.67 7.26 5.20
C PRO A 124 -9.82 7.64 6.41
N TRP A 125 -8.97 6.73 6.86
CA TRP A 125 -8.06 6.95 7.97
C TRP A 125 -6.91 7.90 7.58
N CYS A 126 -6.30 7.71 6.40
CA CYS A 126 -5.19 8.53 5.90
C CYS A 126 -5.58 10.00 5.67
N PHE A 127 -6.83 10.25 5.26
CA PHE A 127 -7.36 11.59 4.95
C PHE A 127 -8.25 12.17 6.07
N ASP A 128 -8.25 11.57 7.26
CA ASP A 128 -8.98 12.13 8.40
C ASP A 128 -8.33 13.45 8.86
N SER A 129 -9.17 14.45 9.16
CA SER A 129 -8.74 15.71 9.77
C SER A 129 -8.65 15.63 11.30
N ARG A 130 -9.22 14.58 11.90
CA ARG A 130 -9.18 14.34 13.33
C ARG A 130 -7.88 13.62 13.67
N LYS A 131 -7.35 13.95 14.85
CA LYS A 131 -6.18 13.27 15.39
C LYS A 131 -6.60 11.85 15.79
N HIS A 132 -5.91 10.86 15.25
CA HIS A 132 -6.07 9.45 15.64
C HIS A 132 -5.43 9.20 17.00
N ASP A 133 -6.10 8.41 17.83
CA ASP A 133 -5.60 7.88 19.10
C ASP A 133 -4.93 6.49 18.93
N ALA A 134 -5.16 5.85 17.80
CA ALA A 134 -4.54 4.60 17.38
C ALA A 134 -3.73 4.76 16.08
N GLY A 135 -2.79 3.85 15.88
CA GLY A 135 -2.18 3.62 14.57
C GLY A 135 -3.04 2.69 13.72
N HIS A 136 -2.79 2.66 12.42
CA HIS A 136 -3.42 1.76 11.45
C HIS A 136 -2.38 1.10 10.54
N TYR A 137 -2.60 -0.15 10.17
CA TYR A 137 -1.79 -0.88 9.17
C TYR A 137 -2.59 -2.00 8.51
N PHE A 138 -2.15 -2.41 7.31
CA PHE A 138 -2.54 -3.71 6.76
C PHE A 138 -1.56 -4.78 7.21
N LEU A 139 -2.09 -5.92 7.64
CA LEU A 139 -1.36 -7.15 7.91
C LEU A 139 -1.72 -8.20 6.87
N TYR A 140 -0.73 -8.73 6.16
CA TYR A 140 -0.84 -9.98 5.44
C TYR A 140 0.06 -11.03 6.07
N HIS A 141 -0.44 -12.27 6.14
CA HIS A 141 0.40 -13.44 6.33
C HIS A 141 -0.17 -14.65 5.56
N PRO A 142 0.70 -15.58 5.11
CA PRO A 142 0.24 -16.85 4.57
C PRO A 142 -0.51 -17.65 5.64
N ALA A 143 -1.36 -18.56 5.18
CA ALA A 143 -2.17 -19.37 6.08
C ALA A 143 -1.32 -20.28 6.98
N ALA A 144 -0.23 -20.82 6.41
CA ALA A 144 0.83 -21.48 7.15
C ALA A 144 2.08 -20.59 7.09
N ILE A 145 2.42 -19.96 8.22
CA ILE A 145 3.60 -19.09 8.30
C ILE A 145 4.86 -19.95 8.40
N PRO A 146 5.81 -19.87 7.44
CA PRO A 146 7.06 -20.62 7.49
C PRO A 146 7.80 -20.40 8.81
N GLU A 147 8.64 -21.34 9.25
CA GLU A 147 9.41 -21.19 10.50
C GLU A 147 10.25 -19.89 10.52
N LYS A 148 10.85 -19.55 9.38
CA LYS A 148 11.64 -18.33 9.15
C LYS A 148 11.01 -17.52 8.01
N PRO A 149 9.89 -16.82 8.26
CA PRO A 149 9.19 -16.10 7.22
C PRO A 149 10.01 -14.89 6.84
N ARG A 150 9.90 -14.47 5.59
CA ARG A 150 10.34 -13.12 5.23
C ARG A 150 9.39 -12.12 5.89
N CYS A 151 9.90 -11.06 6.49
CA CYS A 151 9.09 -9.96 7.00
C CYS A 151 9.34 -8.72 6.15
N ILE A 152 8.29 -8.02 5.73
CA ILE A 152 8.38 -6.79 4.93
C ILE A 152 7.55 -5.71 5.63
N VAL A 153 8.16 -4.55 5.85
CA VAL A 153 7.45 -3.33 6.26
C VAL A 153 7.41 -2.38 5.05
N PHE A 154 6.22 -2.06 4.55
CA PHE A 154 6.03 -1.23 3.37
C PHE A 154 5.50 0.17 3.71
N LEU A 155 6.28 1.21 3.40
CA LEU A 155 5.89 2.61 3.58
C LEU A 155 5.30 3.17 2.28
N HIS A 156 4.03 3.53 2.30
CA HIS A 156 3.32 4.08 1.15
C HIS A 156 3.86 5.45 0.70
N GLY A 157 3.54 5.81 -0.54
CA GLY A 157 3.84 7.11 -1.12
C GLY A 157 2.89 8.22 -0.69
N TYR A 158 2.87 9.31 -1.45
CA TYR A 158 1.85 10.35 -1.29
C TYR A 158 0.48 9.81 -1.73
N GLY A 159 -0.58 10.12 -0.98
CA GLY A 159 -1.94 9.66 -1.25
C GLY A 159 -2.46 8.60 -0.29
N GLY A 160 -1.64 8.14 0.66
CA GLY A 160 -2.05 7.19 1.69
C GLY A 160 -1.76 5.73 1.36
N ASN A 161 -2.25 4.84 2.23
CA ASN A 161 -1.96 3.42 2.19
C ASN A 161 -3.02 2.66 1.37
N PHE A 162 -2.87 2.63 0.05
CA PHE A 162 -3.80 1.89 -0.82
C PHE A 162 -3.65 0.36 -0.64
N GLN A 163 -4.75 -0.36 -0.77
CA GLN A 163 -4.81 -1.83 -0.71
C GLN A 163 -3.92 -2.49 -1.76
N PHE A 164 -3.77 -1.86 -2.93
CA PHE A 164 -2.97 -2.44 -4.01
C PHE A 164 -1.50 -2.66 -3.64
N TYR A 165 -0.94 -1.87 -2.72
CA TYR A 165 0.44 -2.09 -2.28
C TYR A 165 0.58 -3.44 -1.58
N THR A 166 -0.28 -3.70 -0.60
CA THR A 166 -0.30 -4.98 0.11
C THR A 166 -0.63 -6.13 -0.83
N TRP A 167 -1.56 -5.93 -1.77
CA TRP A 167 -1.92 -6.96 -2.75
C TRP A 167 -0.75 -7.32 -3.66
N VAL A 168 -0.09 -6.34 -4.29
CA VAL A 168 1.06 -6.60 -5.15
C VAL A 168 2.16 -7.30 -4.36
N LEU A 169 2.46 -6.86 -3.14
CA LEU A 169 3.49 -7.50 -2.31
C LEU A 169 3.13 -8.93 -1.91
N LYS A 170 1.86 -9.20 -1.57
CA LYS A 170 1.37 -10.56 -1.29
C LYS A 170 1.65 -11.47 -2.49
N GLU A 171 1.31 -11.01 -3.68
CA GLU A 171 1.47 -11.83 -4.89
C GLU A 171 2.95 -12.10 -5.21
N GLU A 172 3.83 -11.16 -4.91
CA GLU A 172 5.28 -11.28 -5.18
C GLU A 172 6.05 -12.01 -4.07
N PHE A 173 5.51 -12.00 -2.85
CA PHE A 173 6.08 -12.61 -1.67
C PHE A 173 5.01 -13.37 -0.87
N PRO A 174 4.40 -14.42 -1.45
CA PRO A 174 3.27 -15.13 -0.83
C PRO A 174 3.63 -15.74 0.53
N ASP A 175 4.90 -16.09 0.73
CA ASP A 175 5.39 -16.75 1.95
C ASP A 175 5.83 -15.75 3.04
N ALA A 176 5.69 -14.45 2.78
CA ALA A 176 6.11 -13.39 3.68
C ALA A 176 4.99 -12.93 4.62
N VAL A 177 5.38 -12.37 5.77
CA VAL A 177 4.53 -11.48 6.56
C VAL A 177 4.74 -10.06 6.08
N ILE A 178 3.67 -9.38 5.65
CA ILE A 178 3.73 -8.01 5.12
C ILE A 178 2.95 -7.09 6.04
N LEU A 179 3.60 -5.99 6.41
CA LEU A 179 3.07 -4.95 7.28
C LEU A 179 3.11 -3.64 6.50
N ALA A 180 1.95 -3.09 6.14
CA ALA A 180 1.85 -1.82 5.44
C ALA A 180 1.22 -0.77 6.37
N PRO A 181 2.02 -0.05 7.18
CA PRO A 181 1.51 0.98 8.08
C PRO A 181 0.98 2.21 7.33
N SER A 182 -0.09 2.78 7.85
CA SER A 182 -0.63 4.06 7.40
C SER A 182 -0.04 5.20 8.23
N TRP A 183 0.35 6.30 7.58
CA TRP A 183 0.86 7.51 8.24
C TRP A 183 0.33 8.78 7.55
N GLY A 184 -0.94 9.09 7.81
CA GLY A 184 -1.66 10.14 7.08
C GLY A 184 -1.58 9.91 5.57
N VAL A 185 -1.47 11.00 4.80
CA VAL A 185 -1.32 10.94 3.33
C VAL A 185 0.13 10.77 2.88
N SER A 186 1.12 10.87 3.77
CA SER A 186 2.55 10.81 3.43
C SER A 186 3.43 10.61 4.66
N TRP A 187 4.49 9.80 4.48
CA TRP A 187 5.51 9.49 5.48
C TRP A 187 6.56 10.58 5.74
N ALA A 188 6.35 11.82 5.29
CA ALA A 188 7.34 12.91 5.43
C ALA A 188 7.85 13.13 6.86
N THR A 189 7.02 12.84 7.86
CA THR A 189 7.34 12.95 9.31
C THR A 189 7.22 11.61 10.04
N GLY A 190 7.40 10.50 9.32
CA GLY A 190 7.27 9.15 9.87
C GLY A 190 8.12 8.90 11.11
N SER A 191 7.63 8.07 12.02
CA SER A 191 8.26 7.79 13.31
C SER A 191 8.75 6.35 13.45
N PRO A 192 10.01 6.10 13.88
CA PRO A 192 10.47 4.76 14.23
C PRO A 192 9.66 4.11 15.35
N ILE A 193 9.18 4.91 16.32
CA ILE A 193 8.37 4.42 17.46
C ILE A 193 7.05 3.83 16.95
N TYR A 194 6.43 4.45 15.94
CA TYR A 194 5.20 3.94 15.33
C TYR A 194 5.42 2.57 14.69
N LEU A 195 6.52 2.41 13.94
CA LEU A 195 6.87 1.14 13.31
C LEU A 195 7.16 0.05 14.36
N GLN A 196 7.84 0.39 15.46
CA GLN A 196 8.08 -0.54 16.56
C GLN A 196 6.78 -0.96 17.26
N ASN A 197 5.86 -0.04 17.53
CA ASN A 197 4.56 -0.37 18.11
C ASN A 197 3.72 -1.27 17.18
N MET A 198 3.72 -0.99 15.87
CA MET A 198 3.06 -1.84 14.86
C MET A 198 3.66 -3.25 14.84
N MET A 199 4.99 -3.36 14.81
CA MET A 199 5.68 -4.66 14.83
C MET A 199 5.29 -5.49 16.06
N GLN A 200 5.24 -4.86 17.24
CA GLN A 200 4.83 -5.52 18.48
C GLN A 200 3.37 -6.00 18.43
N ASP A 201 2.46 -5.19 17.90
CA ASP A 201 1.05 -5.56 17.73
C ASP A 201 0.90 -6.74 16.75
N ALA A 202 1.62 -6.70 15.62
CA ALA A 202 1.62 -7.79 14.65
C ALA A 202 2.16 -9.10 15.24
N GLU A 203 3.28 -9.06 15.97
CA GLU A 203 3.84 -10.23 16.66
C GLU A 203 2.85 -10.82 17.68
N MET A 204 2.14 -9.96 18.42
CA MET A 204 1.12 -10.39 19.38
C MET A 204 -0.04 -11.11 18.69
N ARG A 205 -0.54 -10.58 17.57
CA ARG A 205 -1.64 -11.17 16.81
C ARG A 205 -1.27 -12.48 16.13
N ILE A 206 -0.04 -12.56 15.61
CA ILE A 206 0.50 -13.77 14.98
C ILE A 206 0.88 -14.81 16.05
N GLY A 207 1.13 -14.38 17.30
CA GLY A 207 1.47 -15.26 18.41
C GLY A 207 2.95 -15.68 18.44
N ARG A 208 3.83 -14.96 17.74
CA ARG A 208 5.29 -15.21 17.77
C ARG A 208 6.09 -14.01 17.29
N LYS A 209 7.39 -14.02 17.59
CA LYS A 209 8.34 -13.02 17.12
C LYS A 209 8.56 -13.10 15.61
N LEU A 210 8.62 -11.94 14.97
CA LEU A 210 8.95 -11.80 13.56
C LEU A 210 10.46 -11.54 13.42
N PRO A 211 11.09 -12.04 12.34
CA PRO A 211 12.47 -11.67 12.06
C PRO A 211 12.56 -10.19 11.69
N LYS A 212 13.79 -9.66 11.59
CA LYS A 212 14.00 -8.28 11.15
C LYS A 212 13.32 -8.08 9.78
N PRO A 213 12.49 -7.04 9.63
CA PRO A 213 11.88 -6.78 8.34
C PRO A 213 12.87 -6.21 7.33
N TRP A 214 12.60 -6.46 6.07
CA TRP A 214 13.04 -5.56 5.01
C TRP A 214 12.16 -4.31 5.04
N LEU A 215 12.78 -3.14 5.13
CA LEU A 215 12.07 -1.89 4.92
C LEU A 215 11.91 -1.69 3.42
N MET A 216 10.70 -1.51 2.95
CA MET A 216 10.41 -1.15 1.57
C MET A 216 9.59 0.13 1.57
N ALA A 217 9.87 1.05 0.65
CA ALA A 217 9.14 2.30 0.61
C ALA A 217 9.08 2.87 -0.80
N ILE A 218 7.97 3.53 -1.13
CA ILE A 218 7.76 4.13 -2.45
C ILE A 218 7.57 5.64 -2.38
N SER A 219 8.12 6.38 -3.34
CA SER A 219 7.86 7.81 -3.55
C SER A 219 8.05 8.62 -2.26
N GLY A 220 7.02 9.32 -1.77
CA GLY A 220 7.07 10.06 -0.50
C GLY A 220 7.50 9.22 0.72
N GLY A 221 7.13 7.94 0.77
CA GLY A 221 7.64 6.98 1.75
C GLY A 221 9.12 6.68 1.57
N GLY A 222 9.57 6.58 0.33
CA GLY A 222 10.96 6.34 -0.04
C GLY A 222 11.92 7.41 0.49
N ASN A 223 11.51 8.68 0.43
CA ASN A 223 12.33 9.79 0.91
C ASN A 223 12.61 9.69 2.43
N ASN A 224 11.58 9.38 3.23
CA ASN A 224 11.76 9.24 4.69
C ASN A 224 12.31 7.86 5.09
N GLY A 225 12.13 6.82 4.25
CA GLY A 225 12.67 5.48 4.48
C GLY A 225 14.20 5.48 4.69
N PHE A 226 14.93 6.34 3.96
CA PHE A 226 16.37 6.54 4.19
C PHE A 226 16.67 7.01 5.62
N ARG A 227 15.90 7.98 6.15
CA ARG A 227 16.10 8.53 7.49
C ARG A 227 15.76 7.48 8.56
N LEU A 228 14.65 6.77 8.39
CA LEU A 228 14.21 5.72 9.31
C LEU A 228 15.23 4.58 9.39
N TYR A 229 15.67 4.06 8.24
CA TYR A 229 16.68 3.01 8.19
C TYR A 229 18.05 3.50 8.70
N ASN A 230 18.46 4.72 8.34
CA ASN A 230 19.69 5.31 8.84
C ASN A 230 19.65 5.71 10.32
N HIS A 231 18.49 5.70 10.96
CA HIS A 231 18.41 5.89 12.41
C HIS A 231 18.60 4.55 13.15
N GLN A 232 17.89 3.49 12.71
CA GLN A 232 17.84 2.19 13.41
C GLN A 232 18.11 1.01 12.46
N PRO A 233 19.35 0.82 12.00
CA PRO A 233 19.73 -0.19 11.01
C PRO A 233 19.61 -1.59 11.60
N GLU A 234 19.88 -1.77 12.90
CA GLU A 234 19.80 -3.08 13.56
C GLU A 234 18.38 -3.65 13.56
N ASN A 235 17.36 -2.81 13.33
CA ASN A 235 15.97 -3.22 13.29
C ASN A 235 15.52 -3.73 11.91
N TYR A 236 16.37 -3.67 10.88
CA TYR A 236 16.01 -4.08 9.52
C TYR A 236 17.10 -4.94 8.88
N GLU A 237 16.71 -5.85 7.98
CA GLU A 237 17.67 -6.61 7.15
C GLU A 237 18.31 -5.72 6.08
N GLY A 238 17.52 -4.81 5.53
CA GLY A 238 17.95 -3.87 4.49
C GLY A 238 16.81 -2.95 4.06
N TYR A 239 17.10 -2.06 3.11
CA TYR A 239 16.16 -1.07 2.61
C TYR A 239 16.01 -1.12 1.09
N VAL A 240 14.76 -1.19 0.63
CA VAL A 240 14.36 -1.12 -0.78
C VAL A 240 13.59 0.18 -1.01
N CYS A 241 14.19 1.10 -1.75
CA CYS A 241 13.62 2.40 -2.12
C CYS A 241 13.09 2.36 -3.55
N LEU A 242 11.82 2.66 -3.74
CA LEU A 242 11.13 2.66 -5.03
C LEU A 242 10.73 4.08 -5.43
N ALA A 243 11.05 4.52 -6.64
CA ALA A 243 10.62 5.79 -7.20
C ALA A 243 10.92 7.01 -6.29
N ALA A 244 12.08 7.00 -5.63
CA ALA A 244 12.49 8.00 -4.66
C ALA A 244 14.01 8.05 -4.53
N ALA A 245 14.51 9.13 -3.95
CA ALA A 245 15.94 9.35 -3.74
C ALA A 245 16.17 10.12 -2.42
N PRO A 246 17.29 9.89 -1.72
CA PRO A 246 17.60 10.66 -0.53
C PRO A 246 17.88 12.11 -0.91
N ASP A 247 17.50 13.05 -0.04
CA ASP A 247 18.01 14.41 -0.17
C ASP A 247 19.53 14.44 0.09
N GLN A 248 20.18 15.54 -0.33
CA GLN A 248 21.63 15.67 -0.28
C GLN A 248 22.19 15.59 1.15
N VAL A 249 21.43 16.06 2.16
CA VAL A 249 21.85 16.01 3.56
C VAL A 249 21.81 14.58 4.06
N VAL A 250 20.70 13.88 3.80
CA VAL A 250 20.52 12.46 4.17
C VAL A 250 21.56 11.58 3.49
N ALA A 251 21.77 11.74 2.18
CA ALA A 251 22.74 10.96 1.41
C ALA A 251 24.16 11.02 2.02
N ARG A 252 24.57 12.21 2.49
CA ARG A 252 25.89 12.44 3.13
C ARG A 252 25.99 11.88 4.55
N GLN A 253 24.86 11.66 5.21
CA GLN A 253 24.77 11.18 6.59
C GLN A 253 24.49 9.68 6.69
N LEU A 254 24.32 8.98 5.57
CA LEU A 254 24.14 7.53 5.57
C LEU A 254 25.34 6.84 6.19
N ARG A 255 25.07 5.81 7.00
CA ARG A 255 26.09 4.98 7.63
C ARG A 255 26.64 3.93 6.67
N PRO A 256 27.94 3.60 6.73
CA PRO A 256 28.59 2.79 5.69
C PRO A 256 28.14 1.33 5.63
N GLN A 257 27.60 0.78 6.72
CA GLN A 257 27.17 -0.62 6.79
C GLN A 257 25.75 -0.88 6.27
N LEU A 258 25.05 0.14 5.79
CA LEU A 258 23.67 -0.02 5.32
C LEU A 258 23.59 -0.90 4.07
N GLN A 259 22.50 -1.65 3.92
CA GLN A 259 22.19 -2.39 2.70
C GLN A 259 21.00 -1.73 2.01
N ILE A 260 21.23 -1.15 0.84
CA ILE A 260 20.23 -0.34 0.15
C ILE A 260 20.13 -0.74 -1.32
N LEU A 261 18.90 -1.01 -1.79
CA LEU A 261 18.54 -1.04 -3.19
C LEU A 261 17.68 0.19 -3.49
N MET A 262 18.04 0.93 -4.54
CA MET A 262 17.25 2.06 -5.03
C MET A 262 16.84 1.81 -6.48
N LEU A 263 15.53 1.78 -6.73
CA LEU A 263 14.91 1.59 -8.03
C LEU A 263 14.20 2.87 -8.47
N ASN A 264 14.43 3.32 -9.72
CA ASN A 264 13.74 4.48 -10.28
C ASN A 264 13.30 4.22 -11.72
N GLY A 265 12.18 4.81 -12.14
CA GLY A 265 11.77 4.78 -13.53
C GLY A 265 12.76 5.54 -14.41
N SER A 266 13.11 5.00 -15.58
CA SER A 266 14.03 5.64 -16.53
C SER A 266 13.44 6.91 -17.16
N THR A 267 12.11 7.04 -17.18
CA THR A 267 11.37 8.22 -17.67
C THR A 267 10.53 8.89 -16.58
N ASP A 268 10.84 8.63 -15.31
CA ASP A 268 10.15 9.25 -14.16
C ASP A 268 10.26 10.78 -14.23
N ARG A 269 9.11 11.47 -14.18
CA ARG A 269 9.03 12.94 -14.21
C ARG A 269 8.88 13.55 -12.82
N MET A 270 8.47 12.76 -11.83
CA MET A 270 8.35 13.21 -10.44
C MET A 270 9.71 13.21 -9.76
N ILE A 271 10.49 12.15 -9.99
CA ILE A 271 11.89 12.03 -9.58
C ILE A 271 12.72 11.75 -10.85
N PRO A 272 13.17 12.81 -11.55
CA PRO A 272 13.92 12.65 -12.80
C PRO A 272 15.09 11.69 -12.64
N ALA A 273 15.26 10.75 -13.58
CA ALA A 273 16.31 9.73 -13.50
C ALA A 273 17.72 10.31 -13.29
N ALA A 274 18.02 11.46 -13.90
CA ALA A 274 19.29 12.17 -13.69
C ALA A 274 19.47 12.64 -12.23
N ILE A 275 18.40 13.05 -11.55
CA ILE A 275 18.41 13.41 -10.12
C ILE A 275 18.59 12.16 -9.28
N ALA A 276 17.82 11.09 -9.54
CA ALA A 276 17.93 9.82 -8.84
C ALA A 276 19.36 9.26 -8.91
N ARG A 277 19.95 9.21 -10.12
CA ARG A 277 21.33 8.75 -10.36
C ARG A 277 22.36 9.58 -9.61
N ARG A 278 22.23 10.90 -9.61
CA ARG A 278 23.14 11.80 -8.88
C ARG A 278 23.06 11.56 -7.37
N GLN A 279 21.86 11.40 -6.81
CA GLN A 279 21.70 11.12 -5.38
C GLN A 279 22.17 9.71 -5.02
N ALA A 280 21.98 8.73 -5.90
CA ALA A 280 22.54 7.39 -5.75
C ALA A 280 24.06 7.44 -5.63
N ALA A 281 24.72 8.14 -6.57
CA ALA A 281 26.17 8.28 -6.59
C ALA A 281 26.69 8.98 -5.33
N LEU A 282 25.99 10.02 -4.85
CA LEU A 282 26.33 10.69 -3.60
C LEU A 282 26.17 9.76 -2.39
N ALA A 283 25.09 8.98 -2.33
CA ALA A 283 24.86 8.01 -1.27
C ALA A 283 25.89 6.87 -1.29
N GLN A 284 26.31 6.41 -2.48
CA GLN A 284 27.34 5.37 -2.66
C GLN A 284 28.72 5.78 -2.11
N GLN A 285 29.04 7.07 -2.06
CA GLN A 285 30.26 7.55 -1.40
C GLN A 285 30.28 7.25 0.10
N ARG A 286 29.10 7.10 0.71
CA ARG A 286 28.96 6.72 2.12
C ARG A 286 28.66 5.24 2.29
N VAL A 287 27.87 4.66 1.39
CA VAL A 287 27.38 3.28 1.44
C VAL A 287 27.82 2.53 0.17
N PRO A 288 29.04 1.95 0.14
CA PRO A 288 29.54 1.28 -1.07
C PRO A 288 28.69 0.10 -1.55
N SER A 289 27.92 -0.51 -0.65
CA SER A 289 26.96 -1.60 -0.91
C SER A 289 25.65 -1.13 -1.55
N LEU A 290 25.38 0.18 -1.64
CA LEU A 290 24.15 0.69 -2.26
C LEU A 290 24.11 0.32 -3.74
N ARG A 291 23.03 -0.33 -4.16
CA ARG A 291 22.73 -0.66 -5.55
C ARG A 291 21.69 0.31 -6.10
N PHE A 292 21.93 0.84 -7.30
CA PHE A 292 20.97 1.67 -8.03
C PHE A 292 20.65 1.02 -9.37
N THR A 293 19.36 0.91 -9.68
CA THR A 293 18.88 0.32 -10.93
C THR A 293 17.76 1.19 -11.49
N GLU A 294 17.87 1.49 -12.78
CA GLU A 294 16.78 2.13 -13.52
C GLU A 294 15.87 1.05 -14.12
N ILE A 295 14.59 1.15 -13.82
CA ILE A 295 13.55 0.29 -14.38
C ILE A 295 12.96 1.03 -15.59
N PRO A 296 12.71 0.36 -16.73
CA PRO A 296 11.99 1.00 -17.83
C PRO A 296 10.68 1.66 -17.36
N GLY A 297 10.31 2.81 -17.95
CA GLY A 297 9.04 3.46 -17.65
C GLY A 297 9.13 4.56 -16.59
N ASP A 298 7.96 5.00 -16.12
CA ASP A 298 7.80 6.23 -15.36
C ASP A 298 7.72 5.99 -13.84
N HIS A 299 7.19 6.96 -13.09
CA HIS A 299 7.05 6.88 -11.62
C HIS A 299 6.23 5.67 -11.13
N PHE A 300 5.44 5.07 -12.01
CA PHE A 300 4.52 3.97 -11.69
C PHE A 300 5.05 2.62 -12.19
N PHE A 301 6.36 2.50 -12.38
CA PHE A 301 7.02 1.27 -12.83
C PHE A 301 6.69 0.03 -11.97
N LEU A 302 6.31 0.22 -10.70
CA LEU A 302 5.84 -0.87 -9.83
C LEU A 302 4.65 -1.62 -10.44
N LEU A 303 3.77 -0.91 -11.15
CA LEU A 303 2.58 -1.45 -11.80
C LEU A 303 2.87 -1.85 -13.25
N SER A 304 3.54 -0.97 -14.01
CA SER A 304 3.73 -1.15 -15.45
C SER A 304 4.91 -2.06 -15.81
N GLN A 305 5.90 -2.20 -14.93
CA GLN A 305 7.08 -3.04 -15.09
C GLN A 305 7.27 -3.97 -13.88
N ARG A 306 6.22 -4.71 -13.55
CA ARG A 306 6.16 -5.56 -12.36
C ARG A 306 7.33 -6.56 -12.30
N GLU A 307 7.57 -7.33 -13.36
CA GLU A 307 8.63 -8.36 -13.33
C GLU A 307 10.05 -7.78 -13.23
N PRO A 308 10.48 -6.79 -14.05
CA PRO A 308 11.78 -6.14 -13.86
C PRO A 308 11.96 -5.56 -12.45
N THR A 309 10.90 -5.01 -11.88
CA THR A 309 10.91 -4.41 -10.54
C THR A 309 11.13 -5.47 -9.47
N PHE A 310 10.23 -6.47 -9.40
CA PHE A 310 10.29 -7.48 -8.34
C PHE A 310 11.41 -8.50 -8.55
N GLY A 311 11.85 -8.72 -9.78
CA GLY A 311 13.08 -9.47 -10.08
C GLY A 311 14.30 -8.85 -9.42
N ALA A 312 14.51 -7.53 -9.58
CA ALA A 312 15.60 -6.81 -8.93
C ALA A 312 15.50 -6.84 -7.40
N ILE A 313 14.29 -6.71 -6.86
CA ILE A 313 14.04 -6.78 -5.41
C ILE A 313 14.38 -8.18 -4.87
N ARG A 314 13.89 -9.25 -5.51
CA ARG A 314 14.16 -10.64 -5.11
C ARG A 314 15.66 -10.94 -5.15
N GLN A 315 16.34 -10.56 -6.22
CA GLN A 315 17.79 -10.74 -6.37
C GLN A 315 18.55 -10.09 -5.20
N PHE A 316 18.22 -8.83 -4.90
CA PHE A 316 18.82 -8.08 -3.80
C PHE A 316 18.54 -8.74 -2.44
N MET A 317 17.28 -9.10 -2.17
CA MET A 317 16.88 -9.67 -0.88
C MET A 317 17.41 -11.09 -0.62
N ASN A 318 17.73 -11.84 -1.68
CA ASN A 318 18.32 -13.17 -1.58
C ASN A 318 19.86 -13.15 -1.51
N GLY A 319 20.49 -11.96 -1.56
CA GLY A 319 21.94 -11.83 -1.55
C GLY A 319 22.62 -12.32 -2.84
N SER A 320 21.86 -12.53 -3.91
CA SER A 320 22.42 -12.88 -5.22
C SER A 320 23.02 -11.61 -5.87
N PRO A 321 24.28 -11.64 -6.31
CA PRO A 321 24.87 -10.53 -7.07
C PRO A 321 24.06 -10.22 -8.32
#